data_AF-A0A835D243-F1
#
_entry.id   AF-A0A835D243-F1
#
_cell.length_a   1.000
_cell.length_b   1.000
_cell.length_c   1.000
_cell.angle_alpha   90.00
_cell.angle_beta   90.00
_cell.angle_gamma   90.00
#
_symmetry.space_group_name_H-M   'P 1'
#
loop_
_entity.id
_entity.type
_entity.pdbx_description
1 polymer ?
#
loop_
_entity_poly.entity_id
_entity_poly.type
_entity_poly.pdbx_seq_one_letter_code
_entity_poly.pdbx_strand_id
1 'polypeptide(L)'
;MPHFSSVPSATTASTDTPVVETTPKPWLLVGLGNPGKKYQGTRHNVGFEMVDTVAEAEGISMSTVCFKALFGKGGYDKLGFDEEDIRRYIRGCIGNVPVMLAKPQTFMNLSGESVGSIVSYYKIPLKQVLVIYDDLDLPFAKLRLLPKGGHGGHNGMRSVIDRFKGSHDFPRLRIGIGRPPGKMDPINFVIRPFNRQEREEDGLEAIRILLLEGFNKSATFVNSAKTLEQLVNPQHCFKKRCSHKSFKPRGQNLWSEDHSCPSNFKEAKQLKSALKKKRSVGISVRNLVGGKGSEKGN
;
A
#
# COMPACT_ATOMS: atom_id res chain seq x y z
N MET A 1 -23.86 -77.49 -26.39
CA MET A 1 -24.32 -76.14 -26.00
C MET A 1 -23.35 -75.59 -24.95
N PRO A 2 -22.36 -74.75 -25.32
CA PRO A 2 -21.54 -74.05 -24.33
C PRO A 2 -22.05 -72.62 -24.09
N HIS A 3 -22.00 -72.19 -22.83
CA HIS A 3 -22.34 -70.87 -22.34
C HIS A 3 -21.37 -69.80 -22.86
N PHE A 4 -21.89 -68.71 -23.43
CA PHE A 4 -21.15 -67.49 -23.71
C PHE A 4 -21.40 -66.47 -22.57
N SER A 5 -20.34 -66.12 -21.86
CA SER A 5 -20.30 -65.04 -20.87
C SER A 5 -20.20 -63.70 -21.60
N SER A 6 -21.19 -62.82 -21.43
CA SER A 6 -21.15 -61.43 -21.91
C SER A 6 -20.41 -60.53 -20.91
N VAL A 7 -19.41 -59.80 -21.41
CA VAL A 7 -18.75 -58.71 -20.68
C VAL A 7 -19.42 -57.39 -21.11
N PRO A 8 -19.90 -56.54 -20.20
CA PRO A 8 -20.35 -55.21 -20.59
C PRO A 8 -19.17 -54.23 -20.73
N SER A 9 -19.15 -53.54 -21.87
CA SER A 9 -18.26 -52.42 -22.20
C SER A 9 -18.56 -51.17 -21.36
N ALA A 10 -17.51 -50.38 -21.18
CA ALA A 10 -17.41 -49.18 -20.37
C ALA A 10 -18.46 -48.09 -20.67
N THR A 11 -18.82 -47.34 -19.62
CA THR A 11 -19.27 -45.95 -19.76
C THR A 11 -18.55 -45.13 -18.70
N THR A 12 -17.42 -44.54 -19.07
CA THR A 12 -16.74 -43.51 -18.28
C THR A 12 -17.58 -42.24 -18.33
N ALA A 13 -18.31 -41.96 -17.25
CA ALA A 13 -18.97 -40.68 -17.06
C ALA A 13 -17.90 -39.60 -16.82
N SER A 14 -17.70 -38.74 -17.81
CA SER A 14 -16.95 -37.49 -17.66
C SER A 14 -17.76 -36.55 -16.76
N THR A 15 -17.34 -36.41 -15.50
CA THR A 15 -17.83 -35.37 -14.60
C THR A 15 -17.23 -34.04 -15.02
N ASP A 16 -17.92 -33.35 -15.93
CA ASP A 16 -17.65 -31.97 -16.25
C ASP A 16 -18.09 -31.12 -15.05
N THR A 17 -17.13 -30.66 -14.26
CA THR A 17 -17.40 -29.79 -13.11
C THR A 17 -17.53 -28.36 -13.66
N PRO A 18 -18.64 -27.64 -13.41
CA PRO A 18 -18.78 -26.29 -13.94
C PRO A 18 -17.71 -25.38 -13.32
N VAL A 19 -16.85 -24.84 -14.18
CA VAL A 19 -15.87 -23.81 -13.81
C VAL A 19 -16.66 -22.55 -13.47
N VAL A 20 -16.90 -22.32 -12.18
CA VAL A 20 -17.50 -21.06 -11.71
C VAL A 20 -16.46 -19.96 -11.91
N GLU A 21 -16.63 -19.14 -12.95
CA GLU A 21 -15.88 -17.90 -13.12
C GLU A 21 -16.18 -16.96 -11.94
N THR A 22 -15.34 -17.03 -10.89
CA THR A 22 -15.44 -16.10 -9.77
C THR A 22 -14.88 -14.75 -10.19
N THR A 23 -15.76 -13.77 -10.44
CA THR A 23 -15.33 -12.37 -10.56
C THR A 23 -14.50 -12.01 -9.32
N PRO A 24 -13.25 -11.53 -9.46
CA PRO A 24 -12.39 -11.24 -8.32
C PRO A 24 -13.05 -10.19 -7.44
N LYS A 25 -13.28 -10.55 -6.17
CA LYS A 25 -13.85 -9.67 -5.15
C LYS A 25 -12.87 -8.54 -4.84
N PRO A 26 -13.35 -7.30 -4.64
CA PRO A 26 -12.48 -6.16 -4.37
C PRO A 26 -11.90 -6.23 -2.96
N TRP A 27 -10.74 -5.60 -2.79
CA TRP A 27 -10.21 -5.29 -1.47
C TRP A 27 -10.92 -4.09 -0.87
N LEU A 28 -11.19 -4.13 0.43
CA LEU A 28 -11.69 -3.00 1.19
C LEU A 28 -10.58 -2.48 2.10
N LEU A 29 -10.13 -1.25 1.85
CA LEU A 29 -9.18 -0.53 2.69
C LEU A 29 -9.96 0.44 3.58
N VAL A 30 -9.91 0.19 4.89
CA VAL A 30 -10.63 0.98 5.88
C VAL A 30 -9.65 1.77 6.72
N GLY A 31 -9.77 3.09 6.70
CA GLY A 31 -9.06 3.98 7.61
C GLY A 31 -9.91 4.25 8.83
N LEU A 32 -9.42 3.97 10.04
CA LEU A 32 -10.11 4.34 11.27
C LEU A 32 -9.76 5.77 11.67
N GLY A 33 -10.73 6.46 12.28
CA GLY A 33 -10.62 7.85 12.69
C GLY A 33 -11.95 8.39 13.22
N ASN A 34 -11.96 9.63 13.69
CA ASN A 34 -13.17 10.35 14.07
C ASN A 34 -13.49 11.46 13.05
N PRO A 35 -14.76 11.65 12.67
CA PRO A 35 -15.18 12.72 11.78
C PRO A 35 -15.24 14.09 12.48
N GLY A 36 -15.01 15.15 11.72
CA GLY A 36 -15.15 16.53 12.16
C GLY A 36 -13.81 17.28 12.32
N LYS A 37 -13.86 18.60 12.16
CA LYS A 37 -12.66 19.48 12.11
C LYS A 37 -11.75 19.33 13.33
N LYS A 38 -12.32 19.12 14.51
CA LYS A 38 -11.55 18.98 15.78
C LYS A 38 -10.65 17.74 15.84
N TYR A 39 -10.86 16.75 14.98
CA TYR A 39 -10.05 15.52 14.93
C TYR A 39 -9.08 15.50 13.74
N GLN A 40 -9.12 16.50 12.86
CA GLN A 40 -8.20 16.58 11.73
C GLN A 40 -6.76 16.72 12.24
N GLY A 41 -5.85 15.96 11.61
CA GLY A 41 -4.44 15.97 11.97
C GLY A 41 -4.14 15.38 13.35
N THR A 42 -5.09 14.70 14.02
CA THR A 42 -4.87 14.05 15.31
C THR A 42 -4.29 12.65 15.13
N ARG A 43 -3.50 12.17 16.10
CA ARG A 43 -2.87 10.83 16.03
C ARG A 43 -3.87 9.72 15.75
N HIS A 44 -5.09 9.81 16.30
CA HIS A 44 -6.17 8.83 16.10
C HIS A 44 -6.79 8.86 14.70
N ASN A 45 -6.53 9.90 13.92
CA ASN A 45 -7.02 10.06 12.54
C ASN A 45 -5.99 9.64 11.49
N VAL A 46 -4.87 9.04 11.90
CA VAL A 46 -3.89 8.45 10.98
C VAL A 46 -4.51 7.51 9.94
N GLY A 47 -5.51 6.72 10.34
CA GLY A 47 -6.14 5.78 9.41
C GLY A 47 -6.84 6.51 8.28
N PHE A 48 -7.53 7.62 8.59
CA PHE A 48 -8.15 8.49 7.59
C PHE A 48 -7.10 9.12 6.68
N GLU A 49 -6.02 9.67 7.24
CA GLU A 49 -4.93 10.27 6.47
C GLU A 49 -4.32 9.27 5.49
N MET A 50 -4.05 8.03 5.94
CA MET A 50 -3.52 6.99 5.06
C MET A 50 -4.48 6.65 3.91
N VAL A 51 -5.79 6.59 4.18
CA VAL A 51 -6.79 6.37 3.12
C VAL A 51 -6.84 7.56 2.16
N ASP A 52 -6.67 8.78 2.65
CA ASP A 52 -6.61 9.98 1.82
C ASP A 52 -5.36 9.98 0.92
N THR A 53 -4.19 9.59 1.45
CA THR A 53 -2.96 9.37 0.66
C THR A 53 -3.19 8.34 -0.45
N VAL A 54 -3.80 7.19 -0.13
CA VAL A 54 -4.10 6.15 -1.14
C VAL A 54 -5.10 6.66 -2.17
N ALA A 55 -6.15 7.38 -1.74
CA ALA A 55 -7.14 7.94 -2.64
C ALA A 55 -6.52 8.94 -3.62
N GLU A 56 -5.65 9.81 -3.14
CA GLU A 56 -4.95 10.80 -3.96
C GLU A 56 -3.97 10.13 -4.94
N ALA A 57 -3.15 9.20 -4.44
CA ALA A 57 -2.14 8.52 -5.26
C ALA A 57 -2.76 7.66 -6.39
N GLU A 58 -3.93 7.08 -6.15
CA GLU A 58 -4.61 6.18 -7.09
C GLU A 58 -5.78 6.88 -7.83
N GLY A 59 -5.98 8.19 -7.63
CA GLY A 59 -7.02 8.97 -8.30
C GLY A 59 -8.46 8.55 -7.96
N ILE A 60 -8.70 8.05 -6.75
CA ILE A 60 -10.00 7.55 -6.28
C ILE A 60 -10.76 8.70 -5.60
N SER A 61 -11.92 9.06 -6.13
CA SER A 61 -12.78 10.07 -5.49
C SER A 61 -13.47 9.50 -4.25
N MET A 62 -13.29 10.16 -3.11
CA MET A 62 -13.95 9.86 -1.82
C MET A 62 -15.23 10.69 -1.62
N SER A 63 -16.04 10.86 -2.67
CA SER A 63 -17.21 11.74 -2.68
C SER A 63 -18.52 11.05 -2.31
N THR A 64 -18.57 9.72 -2.33
CA THR A 64 -19.79 8.97 -2.03
C THR A 64 -19.99 8.87 -0.52
N VAL A 65 -21.19 9.18 -0.04
CA VAL A 65 -21.58 8.97 1.36
C VAL A 65 -22.55 7.80 1.42
N CYS A 66 -22.08 6.64 1.87
CA CYS A 66 -22.90 5.45 2.07
C CYS A 66 -22.37 4.64 3.26
N PHE A 67 -23.21 3.79 3.83
CA PHE A 67 -22.83 2.94 4.99
C PHE A 67 -22.23 3.72 6.17
N LYS A 68 -22.68 4.95 6.41
CA LYS A 68 -22.09 5.88 7.38
C LYS A 68 -20.57 6.09 7.18
N ALA A 69 -20.08 6.09 5.94
CA ALA A 69 -18.68 6.34 5.59
C ALA A 69 -18.58 7.34 4.44
N LEU A 70 -17.45 8.06 4.39
CA LEU A 70 -16.94 8.58 3.13
C LEU A 70 -16.33 7.39 2.39
N PHE A 71 -16.81 7.17 1.18
CA PHE A 71 -16.58 5.97 0.42
C PHE A 71 -16.07 6.33 -0.97
N GLY A 72 -15.02 5.62 -1.38
CA GLY A 72 -14.48 5.69 -2.72
C GLY A 72 -14.50 4.29 -3.31
N LYS A 73 -15.18 4.13 -4.44
CA LYS A 73 -15.15 2.88 -5.19
C LYS A 73 -14.39 3.12 -6.48
N GLY A 74 -13.43 2.25 -6.78
CA GLY A 74 -12.94 2.13 -8.14
C GLY A 74 -14.02 1.64 -9.07
N GLY A 75 -14.38 2.44 -10.06
CA GLY A 75 -15.29 2.02 -11.10
C GLY A 75 -14.53 1.18 -12.12
N TYR A 76 -15.00 -0.04 -12.37
CA TYR A 76 -15.14 -0.50 -13.75
C TYR A 76 -16.30 0.29 -14.38
N ASP A 77 -16.21 1.62 -14.42
CA ASP A 77 -17.06 2.31 -15.38
C ASP A 77 -16.57 1.80 -16.72
N LYS A 78 -17.43 1.03 -17.39
CA LYS A 78 -17.27 0.57 -18.77
C LYS A 78 -17.16 1.82 -19.64
N LEU A 79 -16.01 2.46 -19.61
CA LEU A 79 -15.62 3.41 -20.61
C LEU A 79 -15.38 2.52 -21.84
N GLY A 80 -16.21 2.70 -22.86
CA GLY A 80 -16.18 1.94 -24.11
C GLY A 80 -14.89 2.15 -24.89
N PHE A 81 -13.79 1.62 -24.36
CA PHE A 81 -12.46 1.59 -24.94
C PHE A 81 -12.10 0.13 -25.21
N ASP A 82 -11.27 -0.10 -26.22
CA ASP A 82 -10.75 -1.41 -26.56
C ASP A 82 -9.90 -1.99 -25.41
N GLU A 83 -9.90 -3.33 -25.28
CA GLU A 83 -9.40 -4.08 -24.11
C GLU A 83 -7.95 -3.77 -23.70
N GLU A 84 -7.10 -3.30 -24.61
CA GLU A 84 -5.68 -3.03 -24.35
C GLU A 84 -5.42 -1.69 -23.64
N ASP A 85 -6.26 -0.66 -23.84
CA ASP A 85 -6.07 0.67 -23.22
C ASP A 85 -6.72 0.80 -21.83
N ILE A 86 -7.71 -0.06 -21.53
CA ILE A 86 -8.43 -0.08 -20.25
C ILE A 86 -7.51 -0.41 -19.08
N ARG A 87 -6.53 -1.31 -19.27
CA ARG A 87 -5.71 -1.86 -18.17
C ARG A 87 -4.87 -0.82 -17.42
N ARG A 88 -4.60 0.35 -18.01
CA ARG A 88 -3.69 1.35 -17.45
C ARG A 88 -4.40 2.49 -16.70
N TYR A 89 -5.73 2.60 -16.80
CA TYR A 89 -6.49 3.77 -16.30
C TYR A 89 -7.80 3.44 -15.57
N ILE A 90 -8.05 2.20 -15.15
CA ILE A 90 -9.20 1.90 -14.29
C ILE A 90 -9.01 2.61 -12.94
N ARG A 91 -9.74 3.70 -12.75
CA ARG A 91 -9.76 4.42 -11.47
C ARG A 91 -10.24 3.47 -10.38
N GLY A 92 -9.45 3.40 -9.31
CA GLY A 92 -9.67 2.53 -8.15
C GLY A 92 -9.45 1.04 -8.36
N CYS A 93 -8.52 0.72 -9.25
CA CYS A 93 -7.69 -0.46 -9.10
C CYS A 93 -6.29 -0.03 -8.62
N ILE A 94 -5.64 -0.86 -7.81
CA ILE A 94 -4.19 -0.79 -7.60
C ILE A 94 -3.59 -1.91 -8.46
N GLY A 95 -2.94 -1.52 -9.55
CA GLY A 95 -2.61 -2.43 -10.66
C GLY A 95 -3.88 -3.04 -11.26
N ASN A 96 -4.04 -4.35 -11.16
CA ASN A 96 -5.23 -5.08 -11.64
C ASN A 96 -6.20 -5.48 -10.49
N VAL A 97 -5.95 -5.03 -9.26
CA VAL A 97 -6.74 -5.40 -8.09
C VAL A 97 -7.78 -4.31 -7.80
N PRO A 98 -9.09 -4.60 -7.90
CA PRO A 98 -10.10 -3.61 -7.59
C PRO A 98 -10.11 -3.29 -6.09
N VAL A 99 -10.13 -1.99 -5.76
CA VAL A 99 -10.10 -1.50 -4.38
C VAL A 99 -11.30 -0.61 -4.06
N MET A 100 -11.75 -0.71 -2.83
CA MET A 100 -12.72 0.15 -2.19
C MET A 100 -12.06 0.82 -1.00
N LEU A 101 -12.26 2.11 -0.87
CA LEU A 101 -11.75 2.93 0.23
C LEU A 101 -12.90 3.37 1.12
N ALA A 102 -12.71 3.27 2.43
CA ALA A 102 -13.73 3.69 3.39
C ALA A 102 -13.11 4.45 4.57
N LYS A 103 -13.73 5.59 4.91
CA LYS A 103 -13.50 6.34 6.15
C LYS A 103 -14.83 6.41 6.91
N PRO A 104 -15.07 5.53 7.90
CA PRO A 104 -16.28 5.57 8.72
C PRO A 104 -16.52 6.97 9.30
N GLN A 105 -17.68 7.55 9.04
CA GLN A 105 -18.14 8.82 9.61
C GLN A 105 -18.93 8.58 10.91
N THR A 106 -18.68 7.45 11.58
CA THR A 106 -19.12 7.19 12.95
C THR A 106 -18.05 7.64 13.93
N PHE A 107 -18.35 7.66 15.23
CA PHE A 107 -17.28 7.76 16.23
C PHE A 107 -16.43 6.49 16.24
N MET A 108 -15.17 6.62 16.68
CA MET A 108 -14.18 5.54 16.65
C MET A 108 -14.72 4.23 17.24
N ASN A 109 -15.36 4.28 18.41
CA ASN A 109 -15.94 3.12 19.09
C ASN A 109 -17.15 2.48 18.37
N LEU A 110 -17.66 3.12 17.32
CA LEU A 110 -18.76 2.66 16.46
C LEU A 110 -18.30 2.43 15.01
N SER A 111 -16.99 2.36 14.77
CA SER A 111 -16.43 2.12 13.43
C SER A 111 -16.96 0.85 12.78
N GLY A 112 -17.18 -0.21 13.59
CA GLY A 112 -17.64 -1.50 13.10
C GLY A 112 -19.04 -1.45 12.47
N GLU A 113 -19.89 -0.49 12.86
CA GLU A 113 -21.22 -0.36 12.25
C GLU A 113 -21.11 -0.08 10.76
N SER A 114 -20.23 0.84 10.41
CA SER A 114 -19.97 1.21 9.02
C SER A 114 -19.28 0.07 8.27
N VAL A 115 -18.18 -0.43 8.82
CA VAL A 115 -17.37 -1.47 8.17
C VAL A 115 -18.17 -2.75 7.97
N GLY A 116 -18.93 -3.18 8.98
CA GLY A 116 -19.78 -4.36 8.90
C GLY A 116 -20.86 -4.25 7.83
N SER A 117 -21.47 -3.07 7.66
CA SER A 117 -22.44 -2.83 6.59
C SER A 117 -21.82 -2.93 5.19
N ILE A 118 -20.63 -2.36 4.99
CA ILE A 118 -19.92 -2.41 3.69
C ILE A 118 -19.59 -3.87 3.33
N VAL A 119 -18.96 -4.59 4.27
CA VAL A 119 -18.56 -5.99 4.09
C VAL A 119 -19.77 -6.88 3.78
N SER A 120 -20.88 -6.69 4.48
CA SER A 120 -22.10 -7.47 4.28
C SER A 120 -22.75 -7.18 2.93
N TYR A 121 -22.84 -5.90 2.55
CA TYR A 121 -23.47 -5.46 1.30
C TYR A 121 -22.72 -5.97 0.07
N TYR A 122 -21.40 -5.75 0.01
CA TYR A 122 -20.57 -6.18 -1.12
C TYR A 122 -20.11 -7.64 -1.02
N LYS A 123 -20.45 -8.32 0.09
CA LYS A 123 -20.09 -9.71 0.37
C LYS A 123 -18.56 -9.92 0.27
N ILE A 124 -17.80 -9.01 0.87
CA ILE A 124 -16.33 -9.00 0.81
C ILE A 124 -15.79 -10.03 1.81
N PRO A 125 -14.90 -10.95 1.40
CA PRO A 125 -14.29 -11.88 2.35
C PRO A 125 -13.38 -11.12 3.32
N LEU A 126 -13.39 -11.49 4.60
CA LEU A 126 -12.63 -10.79 5.66
C LEU A 126 -11.13 -10.72 5.38
N LYS A 127 -10.57 -11.70 4.67
CA LYS A 127 -9.16 -11.72 4.25
C LYS A 127 -8.80 -10.60 3.27
N GLN A 128 -9.79 -9.99 2.61
CA GLN A 128 -9.64 -8.82 1.72
C GLN A 128 -10.06 -7.51 2.39
N VAL A 129 -10.26 -7.50 3.72
CA VAL A 129 -10.58 -6.29 4.49
C VAL A 129 -9.33 -5.86 5.25
N LEU A 130 -8.63 -4.84 4.75
CA LEU A 130 -7.49 -4.24 5.43
C LEU A 130 -7.96 -3.09 6.32
N VAL A 131 -7.74 -3.21 7.64
CA VAL A 131 -8.04 -2.12 8.58
C VAL A 131 -6.75 -1.38 8.97
N ILE A 132 -6.76 -0.07 8.82
CA ILE A 132 -5.63 0.84 9.03
C ILE A 132 -5.94 1.74 10.24
N TYR A 133 -5.07 1.74 11.25
CA TYR A 133 -5.33 2.46 12.51
C TYR A 133 -4.03 2.80 13.27
N ASP A 134 -4.13 3.69 14.26
CA ASP A 134 -3.02 4.06 15.13
C ASP A 134 -2.71 3.00 16.17
N ASP A 135 -1.45 2.97 16.57
CA ASP A 135 -0.98 2.05 17.58
C ASP A 135 -0.04 2.69 18.60
N LEU A 136 -0.43 2.60 19.88
CA LEU A 136 0.36 3.13 21.01
C LEU A 136 1.57 2.25 21.33
N ASP A 137 1.52 0.95 21.04
CA ASP A 137 2.60 0.01 21.37
C ASP A 137 3.73 0.02 20.34
N LEU A 138 3.46 0.57 19.16
CA LEU A 138 4.47 0.74 18.14
C LEU A 138 5.20 2.07 18.32
N PRO A 139 6.55 2.07 18.24
CA PRO A 139 7.33 3.28 18.15
C PRO A 139 6.78 4.21 17.07
N PHE A 140 6.94 5.51 17.30
CA PHE A 140 6.49 6.52 16.35
C PHE A 140 7.01 6.21 14.93
N ALA A 141 6.13 6.36 13.94
CA ALA A 141 6.39 6.08 12.53
C ALA A 141 6.66 4.62 12.15
N LYS A 142 6.65 3.69 13.11
CA LYS A 142 6.79 2.28 12.79
C LYS A 142 5.49 1.70 12.25
N LEU A 143 5.53 1.18 11.03
CA LEU A 143 4.44 0.41 10.46
C LEU A 143 4.53 -1.05 10.89
N ARG A 144 3.39 -1.72 11.02
CA ARG A 144 3.35 -3.16 11.21
C ARG A 144 2.11 -3.76 10.54
N LEU A 145 2.33 -4.69 9.62
CA LEU A 145 1.26 -5.41 8.95
C LEU A 145 1.08 -6.79 9.59
N LEU A 146 -0.15 -7.10 9.99
CA LEU A 146 -0.51 -8.38 10.62
C LEU A 146 -1.71 -9.00 9.91
N PRO A 147 -1.72 -10.33 9.67
CA PRO A 147 -2.81 -10.98 8.94
C PRO A 147 -4.04 -11.21 9.83
N LYS A 148 -3.84 -11.22 11.15
CA LYS A 148 -4.85 -11.42 12.18
C LYS A 148 -4.40 -10.82 13.52
N GLY A 149 -5.33 -10.67 14.46
CA GLY A 149 -5.00 -10.26 15.83
C GLY A 149 -6.18 -9.69 16.63
N GLY A 150 -5.96 -9.46 17.93
CA GLY A 150 -6.93 -8.79 18.81
C GLY A 150 -6.99 -7.27 18.57
N HIS A 151 -7.86 -6.59 19.31
CA HIS A 151 -8.02 -5.13 19.21
C HIS A 151 -6.90 -4.33 19.89
N GLY A 152 -6.07 -4.94 20.75
CA GLY A 152 -4.91 -4.27 21.37
C GLY A 152 -5.28 -3.01 22.16
N GLY A 153 -6.46 -3.00 22.81
CA GLY A 153 -7.00 -1.82 23.49
C GLY A 153 -7.59 -0.74 22.57
N HIS A 154 -7.47 -0.85 21.24
CA HIS A 154 -8.00 0.13 20.30
C HIS A 154 -9.52 0.01 20.12
N ASN A 155 -10.26 1.09 20.45
CA ASN A 155 -11.73 1.09 20.47
C ASN A 155 -12.37 0.83 19.11
N GLY A 156 -11.80 1.37 18.02
CA GLY A 156 -12.33 1.11 16.68
C GLY A 156 -12.11 -0.32 16.22
N MET A 157 -10.99 -0.94 16.63
CA MET A 157 -10.73 -2.34 16.32
C MET A 157 -11.64 -3.27 17.10
N ARG A 158 -11.93 -2.93 18.37
CA ARG A 158 -12.94 -3.64 19.18
C ARG A 158 -14.29 -3.63 18.45
N SER A 159 -14.76 -2.45 18.07
CA SER A 159 -16.02 -2.26 17.34
C SER A 159 -16.09 -3.10 16.06
N VAL A 160 -15.02 -3.12 15.26
CA VAL A 160 -14.95 -3.91 14.02
C VAL A 160 -14.99 -5.41 14.30
N ILE A 161 -14.21 -5.90 15.27
CA ILE A 161 -14.19 -7.32 15.65
C ILE A 161 -15.57 -7.77 16.16
N ASP A 162 -16.22 -6.97 17.01
CA ASP A 162 -17.56 -7.26 17.53
C ASP A 162 -18.57 -7.42 16.39
N ARG A 163 -18.49 -6.53 15.37
CA ARG A 163 -19.36 -6.58 14.19
C ARG A 163 -19.02 -7.74 13.24
N PHE A 164 -17.79 -8.22 13.26
CA PHE A 164 -17.38 -9.46 12.58
C PHE A 164 -17.61 -10.73 13.42
N LYS A 165 -18.53 -10.68 14.38
CA LYS A 165 -18.92 -11.83 15.23
C LYS A 165 -17.73 -12.41 16.00
N GLY A 166 -16.80 -11.55 16.44
CA GLY A 166 -15.59 -11.96 17.16
C GLY A 166 -14.46 -12.47 16.27
N SER A 167 -14.62 -12.46 14.94
CA SER A 167 -13.53 -12.85 14.04
C SER A 167 -12.37 -11.87 14.14
N HIS A 168 -11.16 -12.43 14.23
CA HIS A 168 -9.91 -11.70 14.23
C HIS A 168 -9.07 -11.99 12.97
N ASP A 169 -9.60 -12.78 12.03
CA ASP A 169 -8.93 -13.27 10.83
C ASP A 169 -9.09 -12.30 9.64
N PHE A 170 -8.55 -11.09 9.81
CA PHE A 170 -8.49 -10.07 8.77
C PHE A 170 -7.22 -9.22 8.92
N PRO A 171 -6.63 -8.81 7.77
CA PRO A 171 -5.39 -8.08 7.77
C PRO A 171 -5.54 -6.69 8.35
N ARG A 172 -4.46 -6.19 8.95
CA ARG A 172 -4.43 -4.86 9.55
C ARG A 172 -3.08 -4.21 9.45
N LEU A 173 -3.08 -2.93 9.10
CA LEU A 173 -1.90 -2.07 9.06
C LEU A 173 -1.93 -1.18 10.30
N ARG A 174 -1.04 -1.48 11.24
CA ARG A 174 -0.85 -0.70 12.47
C ARG A 174 0.15 0.40 12.20
N ILE A 175 -0.16 1.61 12.65
CA ILE A 175 0.72 2.76 12.46
C ILE A 175 1.13 3.33 13.82
N GLY A 176 2.41 3.20 14.14
CA GLY A 176 2.92 3.60 15.44
C GLY A 176 2.87 5.09 15.69
N ILE A 177 2.18 5.45 16.78
CA ILE A 177 2.09 6.82 17.29
C ILE A 177 2.94 7.01 18.56
N GLY A 178 3.54 5.93 19.07
CA GLY A 178 4.27 5.90 20.32
C GLY A 178 3.38 5.98 21.55
N ARG A 179 3.97 5.80 22.73
CA ARG A 179 3.27 5.98 24.01
C ARG A 179 3.32 7.44 24.46
N PRO A 180 2.31 7.90 25.21
CA PRO A 180 2.35 9.22 25.84
C PRO A 180 3.59 9.36 26.74
N PRO A 181 4.28 10.51 26.71
CA PRO A 181 5.36 10.77 27.64
C PRO A 181 4.83 10.96 29.07
N GLY A 182 5.51 10.39 30.06
CA GLY A 182 5.18 10.54 31.48
C GLY A 182 3.86 9.86 31.88
N LYS A 183 3.05 10.56 32.68
CA LYS A 183 1.75 10.06 33.22
C LYS A 183 0.53 10.55 32.44
N MET A 184 0.71 11.01 31.20
CA MET A 184 -0.40 11.51 30.39
C MET A 184 -1.38 10.40 30.03
N ASP A 185 -2.68 10.69 30.15
CA ASP A 185 -3.76 9.79 29.74
C ASP A 185 -3.67 9.48 28.23
N PRO A 186 -3.61 8.19 27.83
CA PRO A 186 -3.62 7.78 26.43
C PRO A 186 -4.75 8.40 25.60
N ILE A 187 -5.94 8.61 26.17
CA ILE A 187 -7.09 9.19 25.45
C ILE A 187 -6.77 10.61 24.99
N ASN A 188 -6.15 11.41 25.87
CA ASN A 188 -5.75 12.78 25.56
C ASN A 188 -4.57 12.84 24.59
N PHE A 189 -3.70 11.83 24.59
CA PHE A 189 -2.56 11.77 23.68
C PHE A 189 -2.99 11.55 22.23
N VAL A 190 -3.94 10.64 22.00
CA VAL A 190 -4.37 10.29 20.63
C VAL A 190 -5.15 11.41 19.93
N ILE A 191 -5.79 12.31 20.69
CA ILE A 191 -6.55 13.46 20.16
C ILE A 191 -5.64 14.67 19.85
N ARG A 192 -4.33 14.61 20.15
CA ARG A 192 -3.42 15.74 19.84
C ARG A 192 -2.92 15.70 18.39
N PRO A 193 -2.63 16.88 17.80
CA PRO A 193 -2.10 16.97 16.45
C PRO A 193 -0.67 16.43 16.34
N PHE A 194 -0.23 16.11 15.11
CA PHE A 194 1.11 15.57 14.85
C PHE A 194 1.61 15.89 13.43
N ASN A 195 2.94 15.95 13.24
CA ASN A 195 3.58 16.33 11.96
C ASN A 195 3.95 15.08 11.14
N ARG A 196 3.58 15.01 9.85
CA ARG A 196 3.49 13.75 9.07
C ARG A 196 3.72 13.94 7.57
N GLN A 197 4.88 13.52 7.04
CA GLN A 197 5.03 13.30 5.59
C GLN A 197 5.65 11.93 5.29
N GLU A 198 6.77 11.58 5.93
CA GLU A 198 7.49 10.31 5.65
C GLU A 198 6.65 9.02 5.87
N ARG A 199 5.65 9.04 6.77
CA ARG A 199 4.83 7.85 7.08
C ARG A 199 3.82 7.48 6.00
N GLU A 200 3.39 8.46 5.22
CA GLU A 200 2.36 8.29 4.20
C GLU A 200 2.93 7.54 2.99
N GLU A 201 4.18 7.84 2.63
CA GLU A 201 4.91 7.19 1.54
C GLU A 201 5.16 5.71 1.82
N ASP A 202 5.73 5.37 2.98
CA ASP A 202 6.01 3.97 3.36
C ASP A 202 4.72 3.12 3.47
N GLY A 203 3.62 3.73 3.95
CA GLY A 203 2.34 3.05 4.09
C GLY A 203 1.65 2.79 2.75
N LEU A 204 1.70 3.76 1.83
CA LEU A 204 1.21 3.60 0.47
C LEU A 204 1.94 2.46 -0.24
N GLU A 205 3.27 2.44 -0.13
CA GLU A 205 4.08 1.39 -0.75
C GLU A 205 3.77 0.01 -0.16
N ALA A 206 3.60 -0.08 1.16
CA ALA A 206 3.18 -1.31 1.81
C ALA A 206 1.84 -1.85 1.28
N ILE A 207 0.87 -0.96 1.05
CA ILE A 207 -0.45 -1.31 0.50
C ILE A 207 -0.30 -1.79 -0.95
N ARG A 208 0.53 -1.14 -1.77
CA ARG A 208 0.82 -1.59 -3.14
C ARG A 208 1.44 -2.98 -3.16
N ILE A 209 2.47 -3.22 -2.36
CA ILE A 209 3.11 -4.55 -2.27
C ILE A 209 2.10 -5.60 -1.78
N LEU A 210 1.22 -5.24 -0.82
CA LEU A 210 0.21 -6.16 -0.30
C LEU A 210 -0.74 -6.63 -1.41
N LEU A 211 -1.20 -5.70 -2.23
CA LEU A 211 -2.19 -5.97 -3.28
C LEU A 211 -1.58 -6.63 -4.51
N LEU A 212 -0.38 -6.22 -4.91
CA LEU A 212 0.27 -6.68 -6.14
C LEU A 212 1.11 -7.94 -5.95
N GLU A 213 1.80 -8.05 -4.81
CA GLU A 213 2.77 -9.11 -4.57
C GLU A 213 2.38 -10.05 -3.42
N GLY A 214 1.36 -9.67 -2.65
CA GLY A 214 0.78 -10.48 -1.59
C GLY A 214 1.29 -10.15 -0.18
N PHE A 215 0.58 -10.73 0.78
CA PHE A 215 0.72 -10.39 2.21
C PHE A 215 2.14 -10.62 2.76
N ASN A 216 2.78 -11.74 2.44
CA ASN A 216 4.08 -12.10 3.04
C ASN A 216 5.20 -11.12 2.67
N LYS A 217 5.21 -10.66 1.42
CA LYS A 217 6.19 -9.69 0.94
C LYS A 217 5.96 -8.32 1.57
N SER A 218 4.71 -7.85 1.61
CA SER A 218 4.37 -6.57 2.26
C SER A 218 4.66 -6.61 3.76
N ALA A 219 4.31 -7.70 4.44
CA ALA A 219 4.63 -7.90 5.84
C ALA A 219 6.14 -7.90 6.10
N THR A 220 6.93 -8.48 5.20
CA THR A 220 8.40 -8.42 5.28
C THR A 220 8.87 -6.98 5.11
N PHE A 221 8.39 -6.26 4.10
CA PHE A 221 8.74 -4.86 3.85
C PHE A 221 8.52 -3.96 5.08
N VAL A 222 7.35 -4.03 5.73
CA VAL A 222 7.04 -3.16 6.87
C VAL A 222 7.54 -3.68 8.23
N ASN A 223 7.61 -5.01 8.42
CA ASN A 223 7.98 -5.58 9.71
C ASN A 223 9.50 -5.77 9.86
N SER A 224 10.23 -5.87 8.74
CA SER A 224 11.70 -5.87 8.78
C SER A 224 12.18 -4.54 9.33
N ALA A 225 13.04 -4.61 10.35
CA ALA A 225 13.63 -3.44 10.97
C ALA A 225 14.61 -2.75 10.00
N LYS A 226 14.10 -1.94 9.06
CA LYS A 226 14.87 -0.82 8.53
C LYS A 226 14.61 0.36 9.42
N THR A 227 15.34 0.42 10.54
CA THR A 227 15.48 1.68 11.27
C THR A 227 16.21 2.63 10.33
N LEU A 228 15.57 3.72 9.91
CA LEU A 228 16.17 4.79 9.09
C LEU A 228 17.51 5.31 9.69
N GLU A 229 17.74 5.07 10.98
CA GLU A 229 19.01 5.38 11.68
C GLU A 229 20.23 4.56 11.23
N GLN A 230 20.07 3.39 10.61
CA GLN A 230 21.21 2.54 10.22
C GLN A 230 21.70 2.74 8.79
N LEU A 231 20.99 3.52 7.95
CA LEU A 231 21.41 3.82 6.58
C LEU A 231 22.09 5.18 6.41
N VAL A 232 22.14 6.01 7.47
CA VAL A 232 22.70 7.38 7.42
C VAL A 232 23.98 7.53 8.25
N ASN A 233 24.59 6.46 8.78
CA ASN A 233 25.86 6.58 9.52
C ASN A 233 26.99 5.67 8.97
N PRO A 234 27.82 6.15 8.03
CA PRO A 234 28.97 5.40 7.52
C PRO A 234 30.22 5.43 8.44
N GLN A 235 30.10 5.78 9.73
CA GLN A 235 31.26 5.91 10.62
C GLN A 235 31.42 4.83 11.70
N HIS A 236 30.76 3.67 11.61
CA HIS A 236 30.96 2.59 12.59
C HIS A 236 31.29 1.21 12.00
N CYS A 237 31.95 1.18 10.84
CA CYS A 237 32.58 -0.03 10.31
C CYS A 237 34.11 0.14 10.14
N PHE A 238 34.81 0.66 11.15
CA PHE A 238 36.28 0.58 11.22
C PHE A 238 36.73 0.59 12.68
N LYS A 239 36.63 -0.56 13.35
CA LYS A 239 37.47 -0.98 14.48
C LYS A 239 36.99 -2.36 14.98
N LYS A 240 37.27 -3.40 14.21
CA LYS A 240 37.59 -4.70 14.82
C LYS A 240 39.05 -4.98 14.53
N ARG A 241 39.83 -5.01 15.63
CA ARG A 241 41.23 -5.39 15.68
C ARG A 241 41.41 -6.76 15.05
N CYS A 242 42.15 -6.85 13.94
CA CYS A 242 42.86 -8.07 13.61
C CYS A 242 44.15 -8.07 14.42
N SER A 243 44.18 -8.85 15.50
CA SER A 243 45.40 -9.18 16.23
C SER A 243 46.24 -10.15 15.39
N HIS A 244 47.47 -9.70 15.14
CA HIS A 244 48.67 -10.35 14.63
C HIS A 244 48.64 -11.86 14.33
N LYS A 245 49.16 -12.23 13.14
CA LYS A 245 50.33 -13.10 13.03
C LYS A 245 51.02 -12.92 11.67
N SER A 246 52.33 -12.80 11.75
CA SER A 246 53.29 -12.40 10.72
C SER A 246 53.61 -13.55 9.76
N PHE A 247 53.75 -13.27 8.46
CA PHE A 247 54.64 -14.06 7.58
C PHE A 247 55.12 -13.21 6.39
N LYS A 248 56.44 -13.20 6.17
CA LYS A 248 57.16 -12.45 5.10
C LYS A 248 57.33 -13.34 3.83
N PRO A 249 57.69 -12.74 2.68
CA PRO A 249 57.21 -13.14 1.36
C PRO A 249 58.16 -14.08 0.60
N ARG A 250 57.66 -14.71 -0.47
CA ARG A 250 58.47 -15.30 -1.54
C ARG A 250 57.66 -15.41 -2.83
N GLY A 251 58.27 -15.06 -3.96
CA GLY A 251 57.87 -15.57 -5.28
C GLY A 251 57.27 -14.54 -6.23
N GLN A 252 58.02 -14.25 -7.29
CA GLN A 252 57.77 -13.32 -8.38
C GLN A 252 56.66 -13.73 -9.37
N ASN A 253 56.10 -12.70 -10.02
CA ASN A 253 55.61 -12.61 -11.40
C ASN A 253 54.40 -13.45 -11.84
N LEU A 254 53.30 -12.80 -12.27
CA LEU A 254 53.06 -12.39 -13.67
C LEU A 254 51.62 -11.83 -13.82
N TRP A 255 51.44 -10.93 -14.79
CA TRP A 255 50.21 -10.30 -15.32
C TRP A 255 49.88 -8.88 -14.85
N SER A 256 50.04 -8.02 -15.83
CA SER A 256 49.92 -6.59 -15.92
C SER A 256 48.45 -6.11 -15.91
N GLU A 257 48.34 -4.83 -15.57
CA GLU A 257 47.20 -3.93 -15.48
C GLU A 257 46.06 -4.13 -16.49
N ASP A 258 44.81 -4.01 -16.01
CA ASP A 258 43.85 -3.11 -16.65
C ASP A 258 42.83 -2.59 -15.61
N HIS A 259 43.04 -1.33 -15.25
CA HIS A 259 42.09 -0.51 -14.51
C HIS A 259 41.10 0.11 -15.50
N SER A 260 39.82 -0.24 -15.42
CA SER A 260 38.75 0.67 -15.89
C SER A 260 37.49 0.54 -15.03
N CYS A 261 37.37 1.45 -14.07
CA CYS A 261 36.12 1.79 -13.41
C CYS A 261 35.64 3.09 -14.08
N PRO A 262 34.48 3.13 -14.76
CA PRO A 262 34.02 4.37 -15.37
C PRO A 262 33.64 5.39 -14.30
N SER A 263 34.47 6.42 -14.22
CA SER A 263 34.17 7.69 -13.60
C SER A 263 33.16 8.43 -14.48
N ASN A 264 32.02 8.84 -13.93
CA ASN A 264 31.37 10.09 -14.33
C ASN A 264 30.30 10.54 -13.32
N PHE A 265 30.74 10.95 -12.13
CA PHE A 265 29.92 11.68 -11.17
C PHE A 265 29.82 13.20 -11.50
N LYS A 266 30.57 13.69 -12.49
CA LYS A 266 30.59 15.12 -12.88
C LYS A 266 29.58 15.50 -13.96
N GLU A 267 29.17 14.59 -14.85
CA GLU A 267 28.16 14.88 -15.87
C GLU A 267 26.72 14.94 -15.32
N ALA A 268 26.40 14.13 -14.30
CA ALA A 268 25.08 14.15 -13.66
C ALA A 268 24.76 15.47 -12.91
N LYS A 269 25.80 16.24 -12.54
CA LYS A 269 25.64 17.51 -11.82
C LYS A 269 25.42 18.71 -12.75
N GLN A 270 25.96 18.67 -13.97
CA GLN A 270 25.73 19.71 -14.99
C GLN A 270 24.32 19.60 -15.61
N LEU A 271 23.78 18.39 -15.78
CA LEU A 271 22.42 18.21 -16.31
C LEU A 271 21.33 18.73 -15.35
N LYS A 272 21.53 18.56 -14.03
CA LYS A 272 20.60 19.07 -13.00
C LYS A 272 20.65 20.60 -12.86
N SER A 273 21.80 21.25 -13.09
CA SER A 273 21.88 22.72 -13.05
C SER A 273 21.27 23.39 -14.29
N ALA A 274 21.40 22.76 -15.47
CA ALA A 274 20.77 23.24 -16.71
C ALA A 274 19.23 23.15 -16.67
N LEU A 275 18.67 22.09 -16.07
CA LEU A 275 17.22 21.92 -15.89
C LEU A 275 16.63 22.86 -14.84
N LYS A 276 17.41 23.25 -13.82
CA LYS A 276 16.97 24.22 -12.79
C LYS A 276 16.98 25.66 -13.32
N LYS A 277 17.87 26.00 -14.27
CA LYS A 277 17.92 27.33 -14.92
C LYS A 277 16.83 27.53 -15.98
N LYS A 278 16.33 26.46 -16.61
CA LYS A 278 15.17 26.51 -17.52
C LYS A 278 13.81 26.65 -16.82
N ARG A 279 13.73 26.40 -15.51
CA ARG A 279 12.51 26.59 -14.71
C ARG A 279 12.38 27.98 -14.07
N SER A 280 13.43 28.81 -14.10
CA SER A 280 13.42 30.17 -13.52
C SER A 280 13.21 31.29 -14.53
N VAL A 281 13.09 30.98 -15.83
CA VAL A 281 12.71 31.95 -16.87
C VAL A 281 11.40 31.46 -17.46
N GLY A 282 10.30 32.10 -17.06
CA GLY A 282 8.97 31.80 -17.57
C GLY A 282 8.91 32.06 -19.07
N ILE A 283 8.91 31.00 -19.87
CA ILE A 283 8.60 31.04 -21.30
C ILE A 283 7.39 30.14 -21.51
N SER A 284 6.28 30.77 -21.87
CA SER A 284 5.05 30.10 -22.31
C SER A 284 5.32 29.37 -23.61
N VAL A 285 5.21 28.04 -23.60
CA VAL A 285 5.29 27.22 -24.82
C VAL A 285 3.85 26.97 -25.29
N ARG A 286 3.34 27.88 -26.12
CA ARG A 286 2.28 27.57 -27.09
C ARG A 286 2.94 27.29 -28.43
N ASN A 287 2.34 26.34 -29.15
CA ASN A 287 2.49 26.04 -30.57
C ASN A 287 3.71 25.24 -31.02
N LEU A 288 3.55 23.91 -31.05
CA LEU A 288 4.15 23.04 -32.06
C LEU A 288 3.19 21.87 -32.37
N VAL A 289 2.16 22.15 -33.16
CA VAL A 289 1.61 21.19 -34.13
C VAL A 289 1.26 21.99 -35.38
N GLY A 290 1.86 21.62 -36.51
CA GLY A 290 1.72 22.29 -37.78
C GLY A 290 0.34 22.11 -38.41
N GLY A 291 -0.11 23.16 -39.10
CA GLY A 291 -1.20 23.13 -40.06
C GLY A 291 -0.90 24.12 -41.18
N LYS A 292 -0.32 23.63 -42.29
CA LYS A 292 -0.36 24.29 -43.59
C LYS A 292 -1.43 23.58 -44.42
N GLY A 293 -2.40 24.32 -44.97
CA GLY A 293 -3.26 23.82 -46.05
C GLY A 293 -4.60 24.56 -46.24
N SER A 294 -4.71 25.28 -47.37
CA SER A 294 -5.90 25.82 -48.08
C SER A 294 -6.77 26.89 -47.41
N GLU A 295 -6.86 28.13 -47.91
CA GLU A 295 -7.53 28.65 -49.14
C GLU A 295 -9.07 28.77 -49.05
N LYS A 296 -9.58 29.89 -49.60
CA LYS A 296 -10.96 30.44 -49.68
C LYS A 296 -11.29 31.39 -48.51
N GLY A 297 -11.72 32.63 -48.70
CA GLY A 297 -12.07 33.43 -49.88
C GLY A 297 -12.87 34.65 -49.39
N ASN A 298 -12.88 35.71 -50.21
CA ASN A 298 -13.44 37.06 -49.99
C ASN A 298 -12.65 38.02 -49.09
#